data_AF-A0A7K0PL94-F1
#
_entry.id   AF-A0A7K0PL94-F1
#
_cell.length_a   1.000
_cell.length_b   1.000
_cell.length_c   1.000
_cell.angle_alpha   90.00
_cell.angle_beta   90.00
_cell.angle_gamma   90.00
#
_symmetry.space_group_name_H-M   'P 1'
#
loop_
_entity.id
_entity.type
_entity.pdbx_description
1 polymer ?
#
loop_
_entity_poly.entity_id
_entity_poly.type
_entity_poly.pdbx_seq_one_letter_code
_entity_poly.pdbx_strand_id
1 'polypeptide(L)'
;PGPDAPSAVGWDPPGALWATAGGIALLAQLPPEEVAPFVAENPWPRYSAASPASAADVLRLVAEVRAGEAARETAWSHPAAACLAVPWPALEPGVPSVLALTGRTALIARNDAVLERLLRRAVNPAASPEDLAGDGLTLARPTTAGA
;
A
#
# COMPACT_ATOMS: atom_id res chain seq x y z
N PRO A 1 -3.22 -8.19 -26.79
CA PRO A 1 -3.25 -9.28 -25.81
C PRO A 1 -3.96 -8.82 -24.53
N GLY A 2 -5.29 -8.98 -24.50
CA GLY A 2 -6.05 -8.85 -23.27
C GLY A 2 -5.98 -10.20 -22.56
N PRO A 3 -5.59 -10.30 -21.28
CA PRO A 3 -5.46 -11.61 -20.68
C PRO A 3 -6.38 -11.76 -19.48
N ASP A 4 -7.32 -12.68 -19.64
CA ASP A 4 -7.71 -13.66 -18.63
C ASP A 4 -6.54 -13.93 -17.65
N ALA A 5 -6.52 -13.21 -16.52
CA ALA A 5 -5.73 -13.61 -15.37
C ALA A 5 -6.56 -14.70 -14.66
N PRO A 6 -6.06 -15.93 -14.52
CA PRO A 6 -6.83 -16.98 -13.87
C PRO A 6 -7.00 -16.64 -12.38
N SER A 7 -8.19 -16.20 -11.96
CA SER A 7 -8.58 -16.15 -10.53
C SER A 7 -9.01 -17.51 -9.98
N ALA A 8 -8.92 -18.59 -10.77
CA ALA A 8 -9.33 -19.94 -10.37
C ALA A 8 -8.19 -20.82 -9.81
N VAL A 9 -6.94 -20.34 -9.83
CA VAL A 9 -5.81 -20.99 -9.15
C VAL A 9 -5.34 -20.00 -8.10
N GLY A 10 -5.29 -20.44 -6.85
CA GLY A 10 -5.05 -19.58 -5.68
C GLY A 10 -3.93 -18.55 -5.87
N TRP A 11 -4.07 -17.42 -5.20
CA TRP A 11 -3.08 -16.35 -5.15
C TRP A 11 -1.67 -16.91 -4.89
N ASP A 12 -0.75 -16.70 -5.84
CA ASP A 12 0.70 -17.01 -5.73
C ASP A 12 1.48 -15.71 -5.50
N PRO A 13 1.64 -15.29 -4.24
CA PRO A 13 2.27 -14.02 -3.91
C PRO A 13 3.77 -13.99 -4.19
N PRO A 14 4.32 -12.83 -4.62
CA PRO A 14 5.77 -12.66 -4.70
C PRO A 14 6.40 -12.83 -3.30
N GLY A 15 7.53 -13.54 -3.22
CA GLY A 15 8.12 -13.98 -1.93
C GLY A 15 8.46 -12.88 -0.93
N ALA A 16 8.60 -11.62 -1.35
CA ALA A 16 8.95 -10.49 -0.47
C ALA A 16 7.81 -9.44 -0.36
N LEU A 17 6.55 -9.87 -0.19
CA LEU A 17 5.43 -8.94 0.03
C LEU A 17 5.72 -7.91 1.14
N TRP A 18 6.29 -8.39 2.24
CA TRP A 18 6.63 -7.57 3.40
C TRP A 18 7.61 -6.43 3.10
N ALA A 19 8.32 -6.47 1.97
CA ALA A 19 9.29 -5.47 1.57
C ALA A 19 8.67 -4.22 0.93
N THR A 20 7.34 -4.16 0.80
CA THR A 20 6.63 -3.03 0.18
C THR A 20 5.42 -2.61 1.00
N ALA A 21 5.05 -1.33 0.95
CA ALA A 21 3.79 -0.87 1.57
C ALA A 21 2.56 -1.62 1.02
N GLY A 22 2.55 -1.88 -0.29
CA GLY A 22 1.47 -2.63 -0.94
C GLY A 22 1.34 -4.05 -0.38
N GLY A 23 2.45 -4.76 -0.20
CA GLY A 23 2.41 -6.11 0.37
C GLY A 23 2.08 -6.12 1.87
N ILE A 24 2.50 -5.13 2.65
CA ILE A 24 2.01 -4.97 4.04
C ILE A 24 0.48 -4.83 4.07
N ALA A 25 -0.09 -4.01 3.17
CA ALA A 25 -1.54 -3.84 3.07
C ALA A 25 -2.27 -5.10 2.58
N LEU A 26 -1.63 -5.95 1.76
CA LEU A 26 -2.16 -7.28 1.42
C LEU A 26 -2.13 -8.22 2.64
N LEU A 27 -1.00 -8.32 3.33
CA LEU A 27 -0.86 -9.16 4.52
C LEU A 27 -1.83 -8.78 5.64
N ALA A 28 -2.17 -7.49 5.76
CA ALA A 28 -3.16 -7.00 6.71
C ALA A 28 -4.57 -7.61 6.52
N GLN A 29 -4.91 -8.05 5.30
CA GLN A 29 -6.20 -8.65 4.98
C GLN A 29 -6.23 -10.17 5.23
N LEU A 30 -5.08 -10.81 5.40
CA LEU A 30 -4.99 -12.24 5.66
C LEU A 30 -5.25 -12.54 7.15
N PRO A 31 -5.73 -13.74 7.49
CA PRO A 31 -5.68 -14.27 8.86
C PRO A 31 -4.25 -14.29 9.42
N PRO A 32 -4.03 -14.12 10.75
CA PRO A 32 -2.70 -14.14 11.34
C PRO A 32 -1.85 -15.37 11.01
N GLU A 33 -2.47 -16.55 10.94
CA GLU A 33 -1.83 -17.83 10.60
C GLU A 33 -1.31 -17.86 9.16
N GLU A 34 -1.97 -17.16 8.24
CA GLU A 34 -1.55 -17.04 6.84
C GLU A 34 -0.46 -15.99 6.65
N VAL A 35 -0.27 -15.07 7.60
CA VAL A 35 0.86 -14.11 7.57
C VAL A 35 2.17 -14.77 7.97
N ALA A 36 2.13 -15.78 8.85
CA ALA A 36 3.32 -16.41 9.43
C ALA A 36 4.35 -16.92 8.39
N PRO A 37 3.95 -17.60 7.29
CA PRO A 37 4.89 -18.04 6.24
C PRO A 37 5.67 -16.89 5.60
N PHE A 38 5.06 -15.71 5.42
CA PHE A 38 5.69 -14.55 4.79
C PHE A 38 6.72 -13.86 5.67
N VAL A 39 6.68 -14.09 6.98
CA VAL A 39 7.61 -13.49 7.95
C VAL A 39 8.56 -14.52 8.56
N ALA A 40 8.51 -15.77 8.09
CA ALA A 40 9.39 -16.85 8.52
C ALA A 40 10.74 -16.86 7.79
N GLU A 41 11.23 -15.69 7.37
CA GLU A 41 12.50 -15.53 6.65
C GLU A 41 13.70 -15.71 7.57
N ASN A 42 14.74 -16.42 7.10
CA ASN A 42 16.01 -16.56 7.80
C ASN A 42 17.16 -16.90 6.83
N PRO A 43 18.19 -16.04 6.68
CA PRO A 43 18.35 -14.73 7.33
C PRO A 43 17.37 -13.69 6.79
N TRP A 44 16.98 -12.73 7.64
CA TRP A 44 16.13 -11.62 7.21
C TRP A 44 16.87 -10.72 6.22
N PRO A 45 16.32 -10.50 5.00
CA PRO A 45 16.94 -9.59 4.06
C PRO A 45 16.82 -8.16 4.55
N ARG A 46 17.87 -7.38 4.33
CA ARG A 46 17.87 -5.93 4.60
C ARG A 46 18.11 -5.18 3.30
N TYR A 47 17.05 -4.63 2.72
CA TYR A 47 17.13 -3.84 1.48
C TYR A 47 17.69 -2.44 1.73
N SER A 48 17.32 -1.82 2.85
CA SER A 48 17.89 -0.53 3.26
C SER A 48 17.90 -0.36 4.78
N ALA A 49 18.41 0.78 5.25
CA ALA A 49 18.32 1.13 6.66
C ALA A 49 16.88 1.44 7.12
N ALA A 50 16.00 1.80 6.19
CA ALA A 50 14.61 2.20 6.45
C ALA A 50 13.61 1.04 6.30
N SER A 51 13.98 -0.04 5.59
CA SER A 51 13.12 -1.22 5.42
C SER A 51 12.93 -1.98 6.75
N PRO A 52 11.80 -2.68 6.93
CA PRO A 52 11.62 -3.64 8.03
C PRO A 52 12.82 -4.59 8.11
N ALA A 53 13.32 -4.85 9.32
CA ALA A 53 14.52 -5.65 9.54
C ALA A 53 14.23 -6.98 10.25
N SER A 54 12.97 -7.24 10.57
CA SER A 54 12.54 -8.41 11.32
C SER A 54 11.07 -8.75 11.10
N ALA A 55 10.69 -9.98 11.46
CA ALA A 55 9.28 -10.39 11.50
C ALA A 55 8.45 -9.50 12.42
N ALA A 56 9.02 -9.07 13.55
CA ALA A 56 8.33 -8.20 14.50
C ALA A 56 8.01 -6.83 13.89
N ASP A 57 8.91 -6.25 13.09
CA ASP A 57 8.66 -4.99 12.38
C ASP A 57 7.49 -5.13 11.40
N VAL A 58 7.47 -6.22 10.62
CA VAL A 58 6.41 -6.50 9.66
C VAL A 58 5.08 -6.73 10.35
N LEU A 59 5.05 -7.52 11.43
CA LEU A 59 3.83 -7.77 12.19
C LEU A 59 3.28 -6.51 12.85
N ARG A 60 4.14 -5.59 13.31
CA ARG A 60 3.72 -4.28 13.81
C ARG A 60 3.05 -3.46 12.71
N LEU A 61 3.67 -3.36 11.54
CA LEU A 61 3.11 -2.63 10.39
C LEU A 61 1.77 -3.23 9.92
N VAL A 62 1.67 -4.55 9.89
CA VAL A 62 0.42 -5.28 9.60
C VAL A 62 -0.66 -4.92 10.62
N ALA A 63 -0.33 -4.87 11.91
CA ALA A 63 -1.27 -4.50 12.96
C ALA A 63 -1.75 -3.05 12.85
N GLU A 64 -0.86 -2.11 12.51
CA GLU A 64 -1.22 -0.72 12.24
C GLU A 64 -2.24 -0.61 11.10
N VAL A 65 -2.01 -1.31 9.98
CA VAL A 65 -2.96 -1.31 8.86
C VAL A 65 -4.29 -1.95 9.22
N ARG A 66 -4.28 -3.04 10.00
CA ARG A 66 -5.52 -3.65 10.53
C ARG A 66 -6.29 -2.71 11.46
N ALA A 67 -5.60 -1.85 12.20
CA ALA A 67 -6.21 -0.81 13.04
C ALA A 67 -6.78 0.36 12.21
N GLY A 68 -6.60 0.32 10.88
CA GLY A 68 -7.16 1.29 9.96
C GLY A 68 -6.13 2.24 9.39
N GLU A 69 -4.85 2.18 9.76
CA GLU A 69 -3.80 3.03 9.19
C GLU A 69 -3.48 2.69 7.73
N ALA A 70 -2.90 3.63 7.00
CA ALA A 70 -2.33 3.36 5.68
C ALA A 70 -0.91 2.80 5.81
N ALA A 71 -0.57 1.81 4.98
CA ALA A 71 0.79 1.30 4.89
C ALA A 71 1.69 2.34 4.23
N ARG A 72 2.83 2.64 4.87
CA ARG A 72 3.78 3.65 4.41
C ARG A 72 5.16 3.04 4.23
N GLU A 73 5.68 3.20 3.03
CA GLU A 73 7.05 2.87 2.65
C GLU A 73 7.77 4.17 2.31
N THR A 74 8.93 4.40 2.90
CA THR A 74 9.80 5.52 2.55
C THR A 74 11.24 5.04 2.53
N ALA A 75 11.89 5.14 1.37
CA ALA A 75 13.27 4.74 1.17
C ALA A 75 13.59 3.26 1.50
N TRP A 76 12.60 2.36 1.48
CA TRP A 76 12.84 0.92 1.70
C TRP A 76 13.54 0.29 0.50
N SER A 77 13.03 0.56 -0.70
CA SER A 77 13.55 0.03 -1.97
C SER A 77 14.50 1.01 -2.69
N HIS A 78 14.24 2.32 -2.62
CA HIS A 78 15.10 3.36 -3.23
C HIS A 78 15.05 4.68 -2.43
N PRO A 79 16.18 5.38 -2.17
CA PRO A 79 16.21 6.56 -1.27
C PRO A 79 15.27 7.71 -1.63
N ALA A 80 14.94 7.87 -2.92
CA ALA A 80 14.05 8.91 -3.42
C ALA A 80 12.60 8.45 -3.63
N ALA A 81 12.27 7.19 -3.34
CA ALA A 81 10.94 6.62 -3.54
C ALA A 81 10.18 6.49 -2.21
N ALA A 82 8.87 6.70 -2.29
CA ALA A 82 7.92 6.38 -1.25
C ALA A 82 6.66 5.77 -1.86
N CYS A 83 5.98 4.93 -1.09
CA CYS A 83 4.72 4.31 -1.44
C CYS A 83 3.74 4.44 -0.28
N LEU A 84 2.50 4.75 -0.60
CA LEU A 84 1.37 4.76 0.32
C LEU A 84 0.35 3.75 -0.20
N ALA A 85 -0.12 2.85 0.65
CA ALA A 85 -1.06 1.80 0.26
C ALA A 85 -2.16 1.60 1.29
N VAL A 86 -3.36 1.27 0.81
CA VAL A 86 -4.51 0.91 1.64
C VAL A 86 -5.13 -0.39 1.16
N PRO A 87 -5.65 -1.23 2.07
CA PRO A 87 -6.46 -2.38 1.68
C PRO A 87 -7.63 -1.96 0.80
N TRP A 88 -7.85 -2.66 -0.30
CA TRP A 88 -9.07 -2.54 -1.09
C TRP A 88 -10.03 -3.63 -0.63
N PRO A 89 -11.25 -3.32 -0.19
CA PRO A 89 -12.25 -4.31 0.18
C PRO A 89 -12.36 -5.41 -0.90
N ALA A 90 -12.28 -6.67 -0.47
CA ALA A 90 -12.15 -7.80 -1.38
C ALA A 90 -13.20 -7.73 -2.51
N LEU A 91 -12.73 -7.61 -3.76
CA LEU A 91 -13.60 -7.62 -4.95
C LEU A 91 -14.23 -9.01 -5.15
N GLU A 92 -13.54 -10.05 -4.67
CA GLU A 92 -13.99 -11.44 -4.60
C GLU A 92 -13.69 -12.01 -3.21
N PRO A 93 -14.56 -12.88 -2.64
CA PRO A 93 -14.32 -13.48 -1.34
C PRO A 93 -12.96 -14.21 -1.28
N GLY A 94 -12.14 -13.86 -0.29
CA GLY A 94 -10.85 -14.52 -0.05
C GLY A 94 -9.69 -14.04 -0.92
N VAL A 95 -9.89 -13.06 -1.81
CA VAL A 95 -8.81 -12.50 -2.64
C VAL A 95 -8.39 -11.12 -2.08
N PRO A 96 -7.23 -11.00 -1.41
CA PRO A 96 -6.77 -9.73 -0.88
C PRO A 96 -6.45 -8.77 -2.03
N SER A 97 -6.83 -7.50 -1.89
CA SER A 97 -6.63 -6.48 -2.92
C SER A 97 -6.09 -5.20 -2.30
N VAL A 98 -5.35 -4.39 -3.06
CA VAL A 98 -4.70 -3.19 -2.53
C VAL A 98 -4.77 -2.07 -3.55
N LEU A 99 -4.95 -0.83 -3.07
CA LEU A 99 -4.67 0.36 -3.86
C LEU A 99 -3.40 1.01 -3.31
N ALA A 100 -2.43 1.25 -4.20
CA ALA A 100 -1.16 1.85 -3.84
C ALA A 100 -0.82 3.02 -4.77
N LEU A 101 -0.13 4.01 -4.21
CA LEU A 101 0.42 5.15 -4.94
C LEU A 101 1.90 5.27 -4.62
N THR A 102 2.73 5.22 -5.66
CA THR A 102 4.18 5.32 -5.57
C THR A 102 4.66 6.61 -6.22
N GLY A 103 5.64 7.27 -5.61
CA GLY A 103 6.18 8.51 -6.15
C GLY A 103 7.47 8.95 -5.46
N ARG A 104 7.88 10.19 -5.75
CA ARG A 104 9.05 10.79 -5.07
C ARG A 104 8.75 11.02 -3.60
N THR A 105 9.65 10.63 -2.71
CA THR A 105 9.52 10.80 -1.25
C THR A 105 9.08 12.22 -0.87
N ALA A 106 9.74 13.25 -1.43
CA ALA A 106 9.41 14.63 -1.14
C ALA A 106 7.99 15.05 -1.57
N LEU A 107 7.43 14.45 -2.62
CA LEU A 107 6.07 14.74 -3.06
C LEU A 107 5.03 13.99 -2.21
N ILE A 108 5.28 12.72 -1.90
CA ILE A 108 4.41 11.94 -1.03
C ILE A 108 4.35 12.58 0.36
N ALA A 109 5.49 12.85 0.99
CA ALA A 109 5.55 13.44 2.33
C ALA A 109 4.84 14.80 2.41
N ARG A 110 4.97 15.65 1.38
CA ARG A 110 4.28 16.94 1.33
C ARG A 110 2.75 16.83 1.23
N ASN A 111 2.23 15.71 0.73
CA ASN A 111 0.80 15.53 0.46
C ASN A 111 0.21 14.31 1.19
N ASP A 112 0.90 13.77 2.21
CA ASP A 112 0.60 12.46 2.80
C ASP A 112 -0.87 12.31 3.21
N ALA A 113 -1.38 13.22 4.04
CA ALA A 113 -2.77 13.21 4.49
C ALA A 113 -3.79 13.35 3.34
N VAL A 114 -3.49 14.17 2.34
CA VAL A 114 -4.35 14.36 1.17
C VAL A 114 -4.39 13.09 0.31
N LEU A 115 -3.23 12.50 0.04
CA LEU A 115 -3.10 11.27 -0.75
C LEU A 115 -3.76 10.08 -0.05
N GLU A 116 -3.60 9.97 1.27
CA GLU A 116 -4.27 8.95 2.07
C GLU A 116 -5.80 9.05 1.95
N ARG A 117 -6.36 10.25 2.15
CA ARG A 117 -7.81 10.46 2.00
C ARG A 117 -8.31 10.11 0.61
N LEU A 118 -7.56 10.47 -0.44
CA LEU A 118 -7.91 10.11 -1.82
C LEU A 118 -7.89 8.59 -2.05
N LEU A 119 -6.87 7.89 -1.54
CA LEU A 119 -6.79 6.43 -1.61
C LEU A 119 -7.97 5.77 -0.89
N ARG A 120 -8.27 6.21 0.35
CA ARG A 120 -9.40 5.69 1.14
C ARG A 120 -10.74 5.90 0.45
N ARG A 121 -10.94 7.08 -0.15
CA ARG A 121 -12.14 7.37 -0.94
C ARG A 121 -12.25 6.48 -2.17
N ALA A 122 -11.13 6.25 -2.87
CA ALA A 122 -11.12 5.42 -4.07
C ALA A 122 -11.53 3.97 -3.78
N VAL A 123 -11.15 3.44 -2.61
CA VAL A 123 -11.54 2.07 -2.18
C VAL A 123 -12.90 2.02 -1.47
N ASN A 124 -13.49 3.17 -1.11
CA ASN A 124 -14.82 3.28 -0.51
C ASN A 124 -15.65 4.41 -1.17
N PRO A 125 -16.26 4.15 -2.34
CA PRO A 125 -16.99 5.17 -3.10
C PRO A 125 -18.29 5.65 -2.43
N ALA A 126 -18.76 5.00 -1.37
CA ALA A 126 -19.89 5.48 -0.57
C ALA A 126 -19.55 6.64 0.38
N ALA A 127 -18.26 7.03 0.49
CA ALA A 127 -17.84 8.20 1.25
C ALA A 127 -18.32 9.52 0.58
N SER A 128 -18.88 10.45 1.39
CA SER A 128 -19.53 11.67 0.89
C SER A 128 -18.51 12.61 0.23
N PRO A 129 -18.85 13.33 -0.86
CA PRO A 129 -18.04 14.44 -1.41
C PRO A 129 -17.61 15.50 -0.37
N GLU A 130 -18.42 15.69 0.67
CA GLU A 130 -18.21 16.71 1.71
C GLU A 130 -16.99 16.42 2.59
N ASP A 131 -16.56 15.16 2.68
CA ASP A 131 -15.36 14.74 3.42
C ASP A 131 -14.04 15.25 2.80
N LEU A 132 -14.09 15.82 1.59
CA LEU A 132 -12.93 16.39 0.88
C LEU A 132 -12.87 17.92 0.91
N ALA A 133 -13.94 18.61 1.28
CA ALA A 133 -14.06 20.06 1.13
C ALA A 133 -13.22 20.87 2.14
N GLY A 134 -12.61 20.21 3.12
CA GLY A 134 -11.84 20.87 4.19
C GLY A 134 -10.47 21.41 3.79
N ASP A 135 -9.79 20.86 2.78
CA ASP A 135 -8.34 21.03 2.68
C ASP A 135 -7.84 21.27 1.24
N GLY A 136 -8.11 22.45 0.68
CA GLY A 136 -7.18 23.15 -0.21
C GLY A 136 -6.52 22.36 -1.34
N LEU A 137 -7.20 21.38 -1.92
CA LEU A 137 -6.69 20.47 -2.94
C LEU A 137 -6.58 21.22 -4.28
N THR A 138 -5.61 22.13 -4.36
CA THR A 138 -5.22 22.74 -5.63
C THR A 138 -4.34 21.74 -6.35
N LEU A 139 -4.97 20.76 -7.01
CA LEU A 139 -4.27 20.00 -8.04
C LEU A 139 -3.89 21.01 -9.11
N ALA A 140 -2.61 21.42 -9.12
CA ALA A 140 -2.07 22.22 -10.21
C ALA A 140 -2.38 21.46 -11.49
N ARG A 141 -3.26 22.03 -12.32
CA ARG A 141 -3.53 21.48 -13.66
C ARG A 141 -2.18 21.37 -14.35
N PRO A 142 -1.85 20.23 -14.97
CA PRO A 142 -0.65 20.15 -15.79
C PRO A 142 -0.79 21.25 -16.85
N THR A 143 0.10 22.23 -16.78
CA THR A 143 0.29 23.21 -17.84
C THR A 143 0.60 22.41 -19.09
N THR A 144 -0.33 22.38 -20.03
CA THR A 144 -0.07 22.00 -21.41
C THR A 144 0.91 23.03 -21.96
N ALA A 145 2.20 22.77 -21.77
CA ALA A 145 3.23 23.43 -22.55
C ALA A 145 3.02 22.98 -24.00
N GLY A 146 2.72 23.96 -24.86
CA GLY A 146 2.33 23.73 -26.24
C GLY A 146 3.36 22.94 -27.05
N ALA A 147 2.83 22.20 -28.01
CA ALA A 147 3.47 21.86 -29.27
C ALA A 147 2.52 22.32 -30.38
#